data_AF-A0ABD1YPV5-F1
#
_entry.id   AF-A0ABD1YPV5-F1
#
_cell.length_a   1.000
_cell.length_b   1.000
_cell.length_c   1.000
_cell.angle_alpha   90.00
_cell.angle_beta   90.00
_cell.angle_gamma   90.00
#
_symmetry.space_group_name_H-M   'P 1'
#
loop_
_entity.id
_entity.type
_entity.pdbx_description
1 polymer ?
#
loop_
_entity_poly.entity_id
_entity_poly.type
_entity_poly.pdbx_seq_one_letter_code
_entity_poly.pdbx_strand_id
1 'polypeptide(L)'
;MFLKAPSLSLPSASAVFALVLVSYFLVISGFVYDVIVEPPGIGSRQDPYTGAVRPVVFLPGRVNGQYIVEGLSSGFMFVLGGIGIVMLDLATDKSRPRSVRLSFVAAGVSSVCIAYIMSILFIRIKIPSYLH
;
A
#
# COMPACT_ATOMS: atom_id res chain seq x y z
N MET A 1 -45.93 -7.92 -24.91
CA MET A 1 -44.64 -7.33 -25.28
C MET A 1 -43.66 -7.62 -24.14
N PHE A 2 -42.82 -8.65 -24.29
CA PHE A 2 -41.86 -9.02 -23.24
C PHE A 2 -40.66 -8.07 -23.32
N LEU A 3 -40.47 -7.24 -22.31
CA LEU A 3 -39.27 -6.41 -22.14
C LEU A 3 -38.08 -7.34 -21.93
N LYS A 4 -37.21 -7.42 -22.94
CA LYS A 4 -35.94 -8.14 -22.87
C LYS A 4 -35.04 -7.38 -21.89
N ALA A 5 -34.74 -7.99 -20.74
CA ALA A 5 -33.86 -7.39 -19.74
C ALA A 5 -32.50 -7.03 -20.39
N PRO A 6 -31.90 -5.88 -20.05
CA PRO A 6 -30.61 -5.50 -20.61
C PRO A 6 -29.57 -6.55 -20.21
N SER A 7 -28.91 -7.14 -21.20
CA SER A 7 -27.83 -8.10 -20.98
C SER A 7 -26.60 -7.35 -20.46
N LEU A 8 -26.40 -7.34 -19.15
CA LEU A 8 -25.16 -6.89 -18.52
C LEU A 8 -24.04 -7.85 -18.95
N SER A 9 -23.10 -7.36 -19.75
CA SER A 9 -21.87 -8.08 -20.08
C SER A 9 -21.01 -8.22 -18.81
N LEU A 10 -20.52 -9.43 -18.55
CA LEU A 10 -19.61 -9.69 -17.44
C LEU A 10 -18.32 -8.86 -17.59
N PRO A 11 -17.75 -8.35 -16.49
CA PRO A 11 -16.49 -7.61 -16.52
C PRO A 11 -15.33 -8.51 -16.95
N SER A 12 -14.29 -7.91 -17.55
CA SER A 12 -13.07 -8.63 -17.90
C SER A 12 -12.31 -9.08 -16.65
N ALA A 13 -11.51 -10.15 -16.78
CA ALA A 13 -10.66 -10.63 -15.69
C ALA A 13 -9.71 -9.55 -15.16
N SER A 14 -9.20 -8.68 -16.04
CA SER A 14 -8.35 -7.54 -15.65
C SER A 14 -9.09 -6.48 -14.84
N ALA A 15 -10.35 -6.20 -15.18
CA ALA A 15 -11.18 -5.27 -14.43
C ALA A 15 -11.48 -5.82 -13.03
N VAL A 16 -11.78 -7.12 -12.93
CA VAL A 16 -11.99 -7.78 -11.63
C VAL A 16 -10.70 -7.77 -10.80
N PHE A 17 -9.54 -8.07 -11.40
CA PHE A 17 -8.25 -8.00 -10.72
C PHE A 17 -7.95 -6.59 -10.20
N ALA A 18 -8.16 -5.55 -11.01
CA ALA A 18 -7.97 -4.16 -10.60
C ALA A 18 -8.89 -3.78 -9.43
N LEU A 19 -10.17 -4.18 -9.49
CA LEU A 19 -11.14 -3.94 -8.42
C LEU A 19 -10.70 -4.62 -7.12
N VAL A 20 -10.29 -5.90 -7.19
CA VAL A 20 -9.78 -6.63 -6.02
C VAL A 20 -8.55 -5.94 -5.45
N LEU A 21 -7.60 -5.51 -6.28
CA LEU A 21 -6.39 -4.82 -5.83
C LEU A 21 -6.69 -3.48 -5.14
N VAL A 22 -7.62 -2.69 -5.68
CA VAL A 22 -8.09 -1.45 -5.06
C VAL A 22 -8.78 -1.74 -3.73
N SER A 23 -9.65 -2.75 -3.68
CA SER A 23 -10.32 -3.14 -2.43
C SER A 23 -9.32 -3.61 -1.35
N TYR A 24 -8.31 -4.38 -1.75
CA TYR A 24 -7.23 -4.81 -0.88
C TYR A 24 -6.47 -3.61 -0.31
N PHE A 25 -6.10 -2.65 -1.17
CA PHE A 25 -5.45 -1.40 -0.74
C PHE A 25 -6.28 -0.66 0.31
N LEU A 26 -7.57 -0.46 0.07
CA LEU A 26 -8.44 0.28 0.97
C LEU A 26 -8.56 -0.41 2.33
N VAL A 27 -8.78 -1.72 2.35
CA VAL A 27 -8.92 -2.50 3.60
C VAL A 27 -7.63 -2.47 4.40
N ILE A 28 -6.50 -2.77 3.77
CA ILE A 28 -5.20 -2.84 4.43
C ILE A 28 -4.70 -1.48 4.90
N SER A 29 -5.01 -0.41 4.17
CA SER A 29 -4.66 0.95 4.59
C SER A 29 -5.43 1.41 5.83
N GLY A 30 -6.37 0.60 6.33
CA GLY A 30 -7.17 0.94 7.52
C GLY A 30 -8.32 1.89 7.22
N PHE A 31 -8.82 1.94 5.98
CA PHE A 31 -9.95 2.82 5.62
C PHE A 31 -11.18 2.62 6.53
N VAL A 32 -11.45 1.37 6.94
CA VAL A 32 -12.53 1.06 7.88
C VAL A 32 -12.28 1.68 9.26
N TYR A 33 -11.03 1.64 9.73
CA TYR A 33 -10.63 2.31 10.98
C TYR A 33 -10.77 3.82 10.84
N ASP A 34 -10.36 4.38 9.70
CA ASP A 34 -10.42 5.82 9.46
C ASP A 34 -11.87 6.34 9.48
N VAL A 35 -12.82 5.58 8.91
CA VAL A 35 -14.26 5.93 8.93
C VAL A 35 -14.88 5.83 10.32
N ILE A 36 -14.47 4.84 11.13
CA ILE A 36 -15.06 4.63 12.46
C ILE A 36 -14.48 5.58 13.50
N VAL A 37 -13.15 5.78 13.46
CA VAL A 37 -12.39 6.48 14.51
C VAL A 37 -12.14 7.94 14.14
N GLU A 38 -12.25 8.29 12.85
CA GLU A 38 -11.98 9.64 12.33
C GLU A 38 -10.66 10.22 12.88
N PRO A 39 -9.53 9.49 12.77
CA PRO A 39 -8.25 9.96 13.27
C PRO A 39 -7.78 11.19 12.47
N PRO A 40 -6.94 12.06 13.05
CA PRO A 40 -6.36 13.15 12.28
C PRO A 40 -5.46 12.60 11.16
N GLY A 41 -5.37 13.33 10.05
CA GLY A 41 -4.59 12.89 8.89
C GLY A 41 -3.10 12.78 9.17
N ILE A 42 -2.55 13.72 9.93
CA ILE A 42 -1.18 13.75 10.41
C ILE A 42 -1.17 14.21 11.88
N GLY A 43 -0.19 13.74 12.64
CA GLY A 43 0.08 14.23 13.98
C GLY A 43 0.99 15.43 14.00
N SER A 44 1.17 15.99 15.20
CA SER A 44 2.19 16.97 15.49
C SER A 44 2.91 16.65 16.79
N ARG A 45 4.19 16.98 16.86
CA ARG A 45 5.00 16.87 18.07
C ARG A 45 5.68 18.20 18.30
N GLN A 46 5.52 18.74 19.50
CA GLN A 46 6.26 19.92 19.91
C GLN A 46 7.67 19.52 20.35
N ASP A 47 8.65 20.22 19.81
CA ASP A 47 10.05 20.09 20.21
C ASP A 47 10.23 20.69 21.63
N PRO A 48 10.67 19.91 22.63
CA PRO A 48 10.82 20.38 24.00
C PRO A 48 11.79 21.55 24.18
N TYR A 49 12.78 21.69 23.28
CA TYR A 49 13.83 22.71 23.42
C TYR A 49 13.51 23.99 22.65
N THR A 50 12.91 23.87 21.46
CA THR A 50 12.64 25.02 20.58
C THR A 50 11.19 25.49 20.62
N GLY A 51 10.28 24.68 21.17
CA GLY A 51 8.84 24.93 21.14
C GLY A 51 8.22 24.79 19.74
N ALA A 52 9.01 24.49 18.71
CA ALA A 52 8.55 24.34 17.34
C ALA A 52 7.68 23.10 17.19
N VAL A 53 6.58 23.23 16.45
CA VAL A 53 5.67 22.12 16.14
C VAL A 53 6.14 21.44 14.86
N ARG A 54 6.48 20.16 14.94
CA ARG A 54 6.89 19.36 13.78
C ARG A 54 5.79 18.36 13.40
N PRO A 55 5.50 18.19 12.10
CA PRO A 55 4.54 17.19 11.66
C PRO A 55 5.09 15.78 11.91
N VAL A 56 4.22 14.86 12.30
CA VAL A 56 4.57 13.46 12.54
C VAL A 56 3.58 12.56 11.81
N VAL A 57 4.10 11.69 10.94
CA VAL A 57 3.27 10.85 10.06
C VAL A 57 2.86 9.53 10.73
N PHE A 58 3.68 9.01 11.64
CA PHE A 58 3.40 7.78 12.38
C PHE A 58 3.08 8.10 13.83
N LEU A 59 2.10 7.44 14.42
CA LEU A 59 1.79 7.57 15.85
C LEU A 59 2.69 6.60 16.66
N PRO A 60 3.79 7.08 17.29
CA PRO A 60 4.75 6.20 17.95
C PRO A 60 4.18 5.64 19.26
N GLY A 61 4.50 4.38 19.57
CA GLY A 61 4.16 3.73 20.85
C GLY A 61 2.69 3.31 21.01
N ARG A 62 1.79 3.71 20.09
CA ARG A 62 0.39 3.26 20.06
C ARG A 62 0.16 2.36 18.85
N VAL A 63 0.28 1.05 19.06
CA VAL A 63 0.15 0.05 17.98
C VAL A 63 -1.26 -0.06 17.40
N ASN A 64 -2.30 0.14 18.21
CA ASN A 64 -3.71 -0.01 17.79
C ASN A 64 -4.32 1.27 17.22
N GLY A 65 -3.58 2.38 17.18
CA GLY A 65 -4.07 3.64 16.63
C GLY A 65 -3.18 4.10 15.49
N GLN A 66 -3.75 4.66 14.44
CA GLN A 66 -3.02 5.15 13.28
C GLN A 66 -3.49 6.56 12.89
N TYR A 67 -2.63 7.29 12.18
CA TYR A 67 -3.05 8.45 11.39
C TYR A 67 -3.46 7.99 9.98
N ILE A 68 -4.30 8.78 9.28
CA ILE A 68 -4.78 8.40 7.93
C ILE A 68 -3.59 8.20 6.97
N VAL A 69 -2.62 9.12 6.98
CA VAL A 69 -1.44 9.02 6.09
C VAL A 69 -0.56 7.83 6.47
N GLU A 70 -0.53 7.44 7.74
CA GLU A 70 0.17 6.25 8.21
C GLU A 70 -0.38 4.98 7.54
N GLY A 71 -1.70 4.81 7.63
CA GLY A 71 -2.42 3.70 7.02
C GLY A 71 -2.24 3.66 5.51
N LEU A 72 -2.50 4.77 4.82
CA LEU A 72 -2.35 4.87 3.36
C LEU A 72 -0.93 4.60 2.87
N SER A 73 0.08 5.11 3.57
CA SER A 73 1.48 4.88 3.20
C SER A 73 1.91 3.41 3.37
N SER A 74 1.46 2.76 4.45
CA SER A 74 1.72 1.34 4.68
C SER A 74 1.01 0.44 3.66
N GLY A 75 -0.27 0.70 3.37
CA GLY A 75 -1.01 -0.02 2.34
C GLY A 75 -0.41 0.14 0.95
N PHE A 76 0.10 1.33 0.61
CA PHE A 76 0.80 1.55 -0.65
C PHE A 76 2.05 0.68 -0.78
N MET A 77 2.85 0.55 0.28
CA MET A 77 4.05 -0.30 0.27
C MET A 77 3.70 -1.78 0.05
N PHE A 78 2.61 -2.28 0.63
CA PHE A 78 2.19 -3.67 0.42
C PHE A 78 1.71 -3.92 -1.02
N VAL A 79 0.95 -2.97 -1.59
CA VAL A 79 0.54 -3.06 -3.00
C VAL A 79 1.75 -2.96 -3.93
N LEU A 80 2.70 -2.05 -3.66
CA LEU A 80 3.95 -1.93 -4.41
C LEU A 80 4.73 -3.25 -4.41
N GLY A 81 4.88 -3.88 -3.25
CA GLY A 81 5.53 -5.18 -3.12
C GLY A 81 4.77 -6.29 -3.88
N GLY A 82 3.44 -6.34 -3.76
CA GLY A 82 2.60 -7.31 -4.47
C GLY A 82 2.66 -7.15 -6.00
N ILE A 83 2.58 -5.92 -6.50
CA ILE A 83 2.78 -5.60 -7.93
C ILE A 83 4.19 -6.00 -8.36
N GLY A 84 5.20 -5.83 -7.50
CA GLY A 84 6.56 -6.28 -7.76
C GLY A 84 6.65 -7.77 -8.04
N ILE A 85 5.95 -8.60 -7.26
CA ILE A 85 5.87 -10.05 -7.51
C ILE A 85 5.16 -10.35 -8.84
N VAL A 86 4.08 -9.62 -9.16
CA VAL A 86 3.39 -9.76 -10.47
C VAL A 86 4.32 -9.38 -11.63
N MET A 87 5.15 -8.34 -11.48
CA MET A 87 6.15 -7.97 -12.48
C MET A 87 7.21 -9.07 -12.68
N LEU A 88 7.63 -9.73 -11.60
CA LEU A 88 8.56 -10.86 -11.70
C LEU A 88 7.95 -12.05 -12.46
N ASP A 89 6.67 -12.34 -12.22
CA ASP A 89 5.95 -13.38 -12.97
C ASP A 89 5.86 -13.02 -14.47
N LEU A 90 5.49 -11.77 -14.77
CA LEU A 90 5.46 -11.20 -16.12
C LEU A 90 6.83 -11.23 -16.84
N ALA A 91 7.95 -11.33 -16.11
CA ALA A 91 9.28 -11.45 -16.68
C ALA A 91 9.62 -12.89 -17.14
N THR A 92 8.86 -13.88 -16.69
CA THR A 92 9.05 -15.30 -17.05
C THR A 92 8.51 -15.64 -18.44
N ASP A 93 7.59 -14.81 -18.97
CA ASP A 93 7.01 -14.94 -20.29
C ASP A 93 8.06 -14.84 -21.41
N LYS A 94 8.31 -15.96 -22.08
CA LYS A 94 9.32 -16.10 -23.15
C LYS A 94 8.91 -15.45 -24.47
N SER A 95 7.63 -15.09 -24.65
CA SER A 95 7.17 -14.41 -25.86
C SER A 95 7.71 -12.98 -25.99
N ARG A 96 8.17 -12.40 -24.87
CA ARG A 96 8.61 -11.01 -24.78
C ARG A 96 10.10 -10.84 -25.11
N PRO A 97 10.50 -9.69 -25.69
CA PRO A 97 11.90 -9.41 -25.95
C PRO A 97 12.71 -9.36 -24.65
N ARG A 98 13.99 -9.76 -24.74
CA ARG A 98 14.89 -9.86 -23.59
C ARG A 98 15.01 -8.55 -22.79
N SER A 99 15.01 -7.40 -23.48
CA SER A 99 15.08 -6.08 -22.85
C SER A 99 13.88 -5.83 -21.92
N VAL A 100 12.66 -6.07 -22.39
CA VAL A 100 11.43 -5.89 -21.61
C VAL A 100 11.37 -6.83 -20.41
N ARG A 101 11.78 -8.08 -20.59
CA ARG A 101 11.88 -9.04 -19.48
C ARG A 101 12.86 -8.56 -18.42
N LEU A 102 14.03 -8.06 -18.83
CA LEU A 102 15.02 -7.51 -17.90
C LEU A 102 14.48 -6.28 -17.15
N SER A 103 13.73 -5.42 -17.83
CA SER A 103 13.04 -4.29 -17.18
C SER A 103 12.03 -4.75 -16.13
N PHE A 104 11.22 -5.79 -16.42
CA PHE A 104 10.29 -6.36 -15.44
C PHE A 104 11.00 -7.00 -14.25
N VAL A 105 12.12 -7.70 -14.47
CA VAL A 105 12.95 -8.22 -13.36
C VAL A 105 13.47 -7.07 -12.50
N ALA A 106 14.07 -6.05 -13.11
CA ALA A 106 14.64 -4.92 -12.38
C ALA A 106 13.56 -4.15 -11.58
N ALA A 107 12.41 -3.88 -12.20
CA ALA A 107 11.28 -3.21 -11.55
C ALA A 107 10.66 -4.08 -10.44
N GLY A 108 10.52 -5.38 -10.68
CA GLY A 108 9.97 -6.33 -9.71
C GLY A 108 10.85 -6.50 -8.48
N VAL A 109 12.17 -6.71 -8.67
CA VAL A 109 13.11 -6.81 -7.55
C VAL A 109 13.18 -5.50 -6.77
N SER A 110 13.32 -4.35 -7.46
CA SER A 110 13.43 -3.05 -6.79
C SER A 110 12.16 -2.71 -5.99
N SER A 111 10.97 -2.92 -6.55
CA SER A 111 9.71 -2.68 -5.84
C SER A 111 9.55 -3.55 -4.59
N VAL A 112 9.88 -4.86 -4.66
CA VAL A 112 9.85 -5.75 -3.49
C VAL A 112 10.86 -5.32 -2.42
N CYS A 113 12.09 -4.98 -2.83
CA CYS A 113 13.12 -4.51 -1.89
C CYS A 113 12.71 -3.19 -1.22
N ILE A 114 12.23 -2.22 -1.98
CA ILE A 114 11.76 -0.93 -1.44
C ILE A 114 10.58 -1.15 -0.49
N ALA A 115 9.59 -1.93 -0.90
CA ALA A 115 8.44 -2.25 -0.07
C ALA A 115 8.85 -2.90 1.26
N TYR A 116 9.78 -3.87 1.23
CA TYR A 116 10.27 -4.54 2.43
C TYR A 116 11.02 -3.59 3.37
N ILE A 117 12.00 -2.85 2.84
CA ILE A 117 12.82 -1.93 3.64
C ILE A 117 11.94 -0.84 4.26
N MET A 118 11.04 -0.24 3.47
CA MET A 118 10.13 0.79 3.96
C MET A 118 9.16 0.25 5.01
N SER A 119 8.62 -0.96 4.82
CA SER A 119 7.72 -1.57 5.81
C SER A 119 8.42 -1.84 7.14
N ILE A 120 9.67 -2.33 7.10
CA ILE A 120 10.47 -2.49 8.33
C ILE A 120 10.77 -1.15 8.99
N LEU A 121 11.08 -0.11 8.20
CA LEU A 121 11.30 1.23 8.71
C LEU A 121 10.03 1.79 9.38
N PHE A 122 8.85 1.59 8.77
CA PHE A 122 7.57 2.00 9.36
C PHE A 122 7.32 1.32 10.70
N ILE A 123 7.56 0.01 10.81
CA ILE A 123 7.43 -0.71 12.08
C ILE A 123 8.39 -0.15 13.12
N ARG A 124 9.65 0.15 12.77
CA ARG A 124 10.63 0.72 13.71
C ARG A 124 10.28 2.12 14.19
N ILE A 125 9.63 2.94 13.35
CA ILE A 125 9.10 4.25 13.76
C ILE A 125 7.90 4.05 14.70
N LYS A 126 7.02 3.10 14.37
CA LYS A 126 5.80 2.79 15.13
C LYS A 126 6.10 2.22 16.51
N ILE A 127 7.04 1.28 16.57
CA ILE A 127 7.44 0.53 17.75
C ILE A 127 8.93 0.82 18.00
N PRO A 128 9.25 1.81 18.84
CA PRO A 128 10.61 2.05 19.28
C PRO A 128 11.18 0.77 19.91
N SER A 129 12.45 0.47 19.63
CA SER A 129 13.11 -0.80 20.03
C SER A 129 12.57 -2.07 19.37
N TYR A 130 11.89 -1.96 18.22
CA TYR A 130 11.55 -3.14 17.43
C TYR A 130 12.82 -3.85 16.93
N LEU A 131 13.09 -5.03 17.50
CA LEU A 131 14.27 -5.86 17.24
C LEU A 131 15.62 -5.20 17.60
N HIS A 132 15.61 -4.25 18.56
CA HIS A 132 16.80 -3.61 19.16
C HIS A 132 16.73 -3.66 20.67
#